data_AF-A0A3C0ZVU3-F1
#
_entry.id   AF-A0A3C0ZVU3-F1
#
_cell.length_a   1.000
_cell.length_b   1.000
_cell.length_c   1.000
_cell.angle_alpha   90.00
_cell.angle_beta   90.00
_cell.angle_gamma   90.00
#
_symmetry.space_group_name_H-M   'P 1'
#
loop_
_entity.id
_entity.type
_entity.pdbx_description
1 polymer ?
#
loop_
_entity_poly.entity_id
_entity_poly.type
_entity_poly.pdbx_seq_one_letter_code
_entity_poly.pdbx_strand_id
1 'polypeptide(L)'
;GDNETENIGSFAVDMLDDSILEAQSPNVDALTGATVTSNAILGAVKKALTAAGADLSAFPKPEDKSNVQKTEEELETDIVIVGAGGAGMTAAINAAQAGKNVILLEKMPYAGGNTTKATGGMNAAETHYQKEQGIEDTVEQFVEDTMEGGHQLNDR
;
A
#
# COMPACT_ATOMS: atom_id res chain seq x y z
N GLY A 1 -1.51 12.55 12.86
CA GLY A 1 -1.51 13.16 14.22
C GLY A 1 -0.39 12.58 15.06
N ASP A 2 -0.05 13.20 16.19
CA ASP A 2 1.18 12.90 16.95
C ASP A 2 1.29 11.45 17.50
N ASN A 3 0.20 10.67 17.49
CA ASN A 3 0.15 9.25 17.86
C ASN A 3 -0.16 8.31 16.68
N GLU A 4 -0.05 8.80 15.44
CA GLU A 4 -0.34 8.02 14.25
C GLU A 4 0.91 7.29 13.76
N THR A 5 0.74 6.14 13.13
CA THR A 5 1.87 5.42 12.54
C THR A 5 2.52 6.33 11.50
N GLU A 6 3.80 6.63 11.73
CA GLU A 6 4.66 7.36 10.81
C GLU A 6 4.51 6.73 9.42
N ASN A 7 4.30 7.57 8.39
CA ASN A 7 4.13 7.13 7.00
C ASN A 7 2.81 6.40 6.65
N ILE A 8 1.77 6.42 7.48
CA ILE A 8 0.42 5.99 7.06
C ILE A 8 -0.56 7.15 7.18
N GLY A 9 -0.53 7.82 8.32
CA GLY A 9 -1.38 8.97 8.61
C GLY A 9 -0.97 10.26 7.90
N SER A 10 0.33 10.56 7.94
CA SER A 10 0.91 11.75 7.32
C SER A 10 0.67 11.80 5.81
N PHE A 11 0.85 10.67 5.12
CA PHE A 11 0.56 10.60 3.68
C PHE A 11 -0.91 10.85 3.37
N ALA A 12 -1.83 10.44 4.25
CA ALA A 12 -3.23 10.71 4.03
C ALA A 12 -3.57 12.20 4.15
N VAL A 13 -2.87 12.92 5.03
CA VAL A 13 -2.97 14.38 5.15
C VAL A 13 -2.41 15.05 3.91
N ASP A 14 -1.14 14.78 3.58
CA ASP A 14 -0.44 15.46 2.48
C ASP A 14 -1.17 15.26 1.14
N MET A 15 -1.57 14.02 0.82
CA MET A 15 -2.26 13.71 -0.44
C MET A 15 -3.68 14.29 -0.51
N LEU A 16 -4.39 14.38 0.63
CA LEU A 16 -5.72 15.00 0.65
C LEU A 16 -5.62 16.51 0.56
N ASP A 17 -4.62 17.13 1.19
CA ASP A 17 -4.38 18.56 1.09
C ASP A 17 -4.08 18.96 -0.37
N ASP A 18 -3.20 18.22 -1.05
CA ASP A 18 -2.93 18.41 -2.48
C ASP A 18 -4.21 18.25 -3.32
N SER A 19 -4.99 17.19 -3.08
CA SER A 19 -6.24 16.94 -3.81
C SER A 19 -7.27 18.04 -3.60
N ILE A 20 -7.42 18.55 -2.37
CA ILE A 20 -8.35 19.63 -2.02
C ILE A 20 -7.92 20.94 -2.68
N LEU A 21 -6.61 21.22 -2.69
CA LEU A 21 -6.04 22.41 -3.32
C LEU A 21 -6.18 22.37 -4.84
N GLU A 22 -5.92 21.22 -5.47
CA GLU A 22 -6.06 21.04 -6.92
C GLU A 22 -7.53 21.17 -7.35
N ALA A 23 -8.44 20.50 -6.65
CA ALA A 23 -9.87 20.57 -6.93
C ALA A 23 -10.51 21.90 -6.51
N GLN A 24 -9.80 22.74 -5.74
CA GLN A 24 -10.34 23.90 -5.03
C GLN A 24 -11.66 23.56 -4.30
N SER A 25 -11.72 22.36 -3.71
CA SER A 25 -12.95 21.80 -3.18
C SER A 25 -12.69 20.77 -2.08
N PRO A 26 -13.47 20.77 -0.97
CA PRO A 26 -13.41 19.72 0.03
C PRO A 26 -14.19 18.45 -0.39
N ASN A 27 -14.65 18.37 -1.64
CA ASN A 27 -15.44 17.27 -2.19
C ASN A 27 -14.58 16.32 -3.03
N VAL A 28 -13.49 15.82 -2.44
CA VAL A 28 -12.58 14.85 -3.07
C VAL A 28 -12.79 13.43 -2.51
N ASP A 29 -12.30 12.43 -3.23
CA ASP A 29 -12.40 11.03 -2.83
C ASP A 29 -11.54 10.71 -1.61
N ALA A 30 -11.99 9.77 -0.78
CA ALA A 30 -11.18 9.23 0.29
C ALA A 30 -10.04 8.37 -0.27
N LEU A 31 -8.87 8.42 0.38
CA LEU A 31 -7.73 7.61 -0.01
C LEU A 31 -7.95 6.14 0.34
N THR A 32 -7.56 5.26 -0.57
CA THR A 32 -7.58 3.81 -0.34
C THR A 32 -6.77 3.48 0.91
N GLY A 33 -7.31 2.63 1.78
CA GLY A 33 -6.63 2.16 3.00
C GLY A 33 -6.55 3.19 4.14
N ALA A 34 -7.00 4.43 3.92
CA ALA A 34 -7.05 5.50 4.92
C ALA A 34 -8.47 6.09 5.05
N THR A 35 -9.52 5.29 4.90
CA THR A 35 -10.92 5.76 4.86
C THR A 35 -11.33 6.56 6.10
N VAL A 36 -10.97 6.07 7.30
CA VAL A 36 -11.34 6.74 8.57
C VAL A 36 -10.63 8.09 8.69
N THR A 37 -9.31 8.13 8.48
CA THR A 37 -8.51 9.36 8.51
C THR A 37 -8.96 10.34 7.42
N SER A 38 -9.23 9.86 6.21
CA SER A 38 -9.71 10.70 5.09
C SER A 38 -11.03 11.38 5.42
N ASN A 39 -12.01 10.63 5.93
CA ASN A 39 -13.29 11.20 6.31
C ASN A 39 -13.18 12.19 7.48
N ALA A 40 -12.25 11.96 8.41
CA ALA A 40 -11.98 12.88 9.51
C ALA A 40 -11.42 14.23 9.01
N ILE A 41 -10.45 14.19 8.11
CA ILE A 41 -9.84 15.39 7.49
C ILE A 41 -10.88 16.15 6.67
N LEU A 42 -11.57 15.47 5.75
CA LEU A 42 -12.61 16.08 4.91
C LEU A 42 -13.74 16.69 5.76
N GLY A 43 -14.12 16.01 6.84
CA GLY A 43 -15.09 16.53 7.81
C GLY A 43 -14.59 17.76 8.55
N ALA A 44 -13.31 17.80 8.93
CA ALA A 44 -12.68 18.95 9.58
C ALA A 44 -12.58 20.16 8.64
N VAL A 45 -12.15 19.97 7.40
CA VAL A 45 -12.06 21.02 6.38
C VAL A 45 -13.44 21.63 6.10
N LYS A 46 -14.48 20.80 5.91
CA LYS A 46 -15.85 21.28 5.71
C LYS A 46 -16.34 22.12 6.90
N LYS A 47 -16.07 21.68 8.13
CA LYS A 47 -16.41 22.45 9.34
C LYS A 47 -15.68 23.80 9.39
N ALA A 48 -14.39 23.83 9.05
CA ALA A 48 -13.59 25.05 9.04
C ALA A 48 -14.10 26.05 7.98
N LEU A 49 -14.42 25.57 6.76
CA LEU A 49 -14.99 26.39 5.69
C LEU A 49 -16.35 26.99 6.08
N THR A 50 -17.25 26.20 6.67
CA THR A 50 -18.53 26.71 7.17
C THR A 50 -18.32 27.76 8.27
N ALA A 51 -17.38 27.54 9.20
CA ALA A 51 -17.06 28.50 10.25
C ALA A 51 -16.47 29.81 9.69
N ALA A 52 -15.77 29.75 8.56
CA ALA A 52 -15.29 30.92 7.82
C ALA A 52 -16.39 31.61 6.99
N GLY A 53 -17.63 31.12 7.03
CA GLY A 53 -18.77 31.69 6.30
C GLY A 53 -18.88 31.23 4.85
N ALA A 54 -18.13 30.22 4.44
CA ALA A 54 -18.23 29.67 3.10
C ALA A 54 -19.51 28.85 2.92
N ASP A 55 -20.15 29.00 1.77
CA ASP A 55 -21.26 28.15 1.36
C ASP A 55 -20.72 26.85 0.74
N LEU A 56 -20.91 25.73 1.44
CA LEU A 56 -20.44 24.42 0.96
C LEU A 56 -21.07 23.99 -0.36
N SER A 57 -22.22 24.56 -0.75
CA SER A 57 -22.87 24.28 -2.03
C SER A 57 -22.25 25.03 -3.21
N ALA A 58 -21.46 26.08 -2.94
CA ALA A 58 -20.75 26.85 -3.95
C ALA A 58 -19.44 26.18 -4.40
N PHE A 59 -18.97 25.17 -3.66
CA PHE A 59 -17.79 24.40 -4.06
C PHE A 59 -18.14 23.43 -5.19
N PRO A 60 -17.19 23.17 -6.12
CA PRO A 60 -17.34 22.13 -7.11
C PRO A 60 -17.77 20.82 -6.44
N LYS A 61 -18.82 20.20 -6.99
CA LYS A 61 -19.21 18.83 -6.62
C LYS A 61 -18.04 17.88 -6.93
N PRO A 62 -17.95 16.73 -6.24
CA PRO A 62 -17.00 15.71 -6.67
C PRO A 62 -17.22 15.47 -8.16
N GLU A 63 -16.14 15.39 -8.94
CA GLU A 63 -16.26 15.05 -10.34
C GLU A 63 -17.15 13.81 -10.47
N ASP A 64 -18.21 13.94 -11.27
CA ASP A 64 -19.11 12.83 -11.51
C ASP A 64 -18.40 11.81 -12.41
N LYS A 65 -17.63 10.93 -11.78
CA LYS A 65 -16.90 9.86 -12.46
C LYS A 65 -17.84 8.83 -13.11
N SER A 66 -19.17 8.95 -12.96
CA SER A 66 -20.12 8.11 -13.69
C SER A 66 -20.15 8.40 -15.20
N ASN A 67 -19.69 9.60 -15.61
CA ASN A 67 -19.65 10.02 -17.01
C ASN A 67 -18.23 10.28 -17.53
N VAL A 68 -17.20 9.89 -16.76
CA VAL A 68 -15.85 9.70 -17.31
C VAL A 68 -16.01 8.62 -18.37
N GLN A 69 -15.75 8.96 -19.64
CA GLN A 69 -15.47 7.93 -20.63
C GLN A 69 -14.37 7.09 -20.02
N LYS A 70 -14.71 5.89 -19.55
CA LYS A 70 -13.71 4.88 -19.24
C LYS A 70 -13.03 4.62 -20.56
N THR A 71 -11.92 5.30 -20.81
CA THR A 71 -10.94 4.85 -21.76
C THR A 71 -10.49 3.51 -21.21
N GLU A 72 -11.13 2.44 -21.68
CA GLU A 72 -10.59 1.10 -21.55
C GLU A 72 -9.24 1.15 -22.27
N GLU A 73 -8.19 1.34 -21.48
CA GLU A 73 -6.83 1.24 -21.95
C GLU A 73 -6.47 -0.25 -21.92
N GLU A 74 -6.42 -0.85 -23.11
CA GLU A 74 -5.96 -2.21 -23.25
C GLU A 74 -4.43 -2.20 -23.37
N LEU A 75 -3.78 -2.79 -22.37
CA LEU A 75 -2.34 -2.94 -22.31
C LEU A 75 -1.99 -4.41 -22.50
N GLU A 76 -1.16 -4.72 -23.50
CA GLU A 76 -0.62 -6.06 -23.70
C GLU A 76 0.69 -6.23 -22.92
N THR A 77 0.82 -7.36 -22.23
CA THR A 77 2.02 -7.70 -21.46
C THR A 77 2.13 -9.22 -21.32
N ASP A 78 3.32 -9.72 -20.96
CA ASP A 78 3.50 -11.15 -20.72
C ASP A 78 2.93 -11.56 -19.35
N ILE A 79 3.09 -10.69 -18.34
CA ILE A 79 2.73 -10.97 -16.95
C ILE A 79 2.09 -9.73 -16.30
N VAL A 80 0.94 -9.93 -15.65
CA VAL A 80 0.31 -8.94 -14.77
C VAL A 80 0.46 -9.39 -13.32
N ILE A 81 0.94 -8.50 -12.45
CA ILE A 81 1.12 -8.73 -11.02
C ILE A 81 0.22 -7.76 -10.25
N VAL A 82 -0.51 -8.30 -9.28
CA VAL A 82 -1.45 -7.53 -8.46
C VAL A 82 -0.91 -7.43 -7.03
N GLY A 83 -0.64 -6.20 -6.60
CA GLY A 83 -0.10 -5.84 -5.29
C GLY A 83 1.40 -5.56 -5.33
N ALA A 84 1.81 -4.35 -4.98
CA ALA A 84 3.21 -3.93 -4.90
C ALA A 84 3.80 -4.11 -3.49
N GLY A 85 3.44 -5.21 -2.82
CA GLY A 85 4.11 -5.67 -1.59
C GLY A 85 5.41 -6.41 -1.89
N GLY A 86 6.10 -6.90 -0.85
CA GLY A 86 7.38 -7.60 -1.01
C GLY A 86 7.34 -8.78 -1.98
N ALA A 87 6.28 -9.59 -1.93
CA ALA A 87 6.10 -10.72 -2.86
C ALA A 87 5.89 -10.26 -4.31
N GLY A 88 4.97 -9.32 -4.55
CA GLY A 88 4.67 -8.83 -5.90
C GLY A 88 5.84 -8.07 -6.54
N MET A 89 6.56 -7.27 -5.76
CA MET A 89 7.77 -6.57 -6.23
C MET A 89 8.89 -7.57 -6.56
N THR A 90 9.08 -8.60 -5.72
CA THR A 90 10.05 -9.67 -5.98
C THR A 90 9.70 -10.44 -7.25
N ALA A 91 8.42 -10.78 -7.43
CA ALA A 91 7.94 -11.44 -8.65
C ALA A 91 8.17 -10.56 -9.90
N ALA A 92 7.89 -9.26 -9.80
CA ALA A 92 8.08 -8.31 -10.90
C ALA A 92 9.55 -8.23 -11.33
N ILE A 93 10.47 -8.12 -10.36
CA ILE A 93 11.91 -8.07 -10.61
C ILE A 93 12.38 -9.36 -11.29
N ASN A 94 12.01 -10.53 -10.77
CA ASN A 94 12.43 -11.81 -11.35
C ASN A 94 11.88 -11.99 -12.78
N ALA A 95 10.62 -11.64 -13.01
CA ALA A 95 10.01 -11.70 -14.34
C ALA A 95 10.70 -10.75 -15.33
N ALA A 96 10.98 -9.51 -14.92
CA ALA A 96 11.69 -8.54 -15.75
C ALA A 96 13.13 -9.00 -16.05
N GLN A 97 13.85 -9.56 -15.06
CA GLN A 97 15.18 -10.15 -15.26
C GLN A 97 15.18 -11.34 -16.22
N ALA A 98 14.07 -12.08 -16.29
CA ALA A 98 13.85 -13.13 -17.28
C ALA A 98 13.43 -12.59 -18.67
N GLY A 99 13.46 -11.27 -18.87
CA GLY A 99 13.15 -10.62 -20.14
C GLY A 99 11.65 -10.54 -20.46
N LYS A 100 10.77 -10.65 -19.46
CA LYS A 100 9.32 -10.51 -19.63
C LYS A 100 8.89 -9.06 -19.53
N ASN A 101 7.89 -8.69 -20.32
CA ASN A 101 7.13 -7.47 -20.11
C ASN A 101 6.19 -7.70 -18.91
N VAL A 102 6.21 -6.76 -17.95
CA VAL A 102 5.48 -6.91 -16.69
C VAL A 102 4.68 -5.64 -16.41
N ILE A 103 3.41 -5.81 -16.06
CA ILE A 103 2.58 -4.76 -15.48
C ILE A 103 2.36 -5.07 -14.00
N LEU A 104 2.73 -4.15 -13.10
CA LEU A 104 2.50 -4.25 -11.67
C LEU A 104 1.43 -3.24 -11.24
N LEU A 105 0.37 -3.71 -10.59
CA LEU A 105 -0.76 -2.89 -10.14
C LEU A 105 -0.76 -2.79 -8.62
N GLU A 106 -0.95 -1.58 -8.09
CA GLU A 106 -1.16 -1.32 -6.67
C GLU A 106 -2.36 -0.40 -6.50
N LYS A 107 -3.20 -0.71 -5.52
CA LYS A 107 -4.42 0.05 -5.24
C LYS A 107 -4.16 1.22 -4.29
N MET A 108 -3.15 1.08 -3.44
CA MET A 108 -2.69 2.14 -2.55
C MET A 108 -1.93 3.20 -3.36
N PRO A 109 -1.93 4.47 -2.92
CA PRO A 109 -1.18 5.52 -3.60
C PRO A 109 0.35 5.39 -3.43
N TYR A 110 0.82 4.35 -2.72
CA TYR A 110 2.21 4.03 -2.50
C TYR A 110 2.41 2.51 -2.49
N ALA A 111 3.60 2.05 -2.90
CA ALA A 111 3.97 0.63 -2.85
C ALA A 111 4.34 0.19 -1.42
N GLY A 112 4.32 -1.13 -1.17
CA GLY A 112 4.90 -1.76 0.02
C GLY A 112 3.93 -2.56 0.89
N GLY A 113 2.64 -2.24 0.90
CA GLY A 113 1.62 -3.00 1.63
C GLY A 113 1.96 -3.25 3.11
N ASN A 114 1.78 -4.48 3.60
CA ASN A 114 2.21 -4.85 4.96
C ASN A 114 3.71 -5.11 5.09
N THR A 115 4.44 -5.26 3.98
CA THR A 115 5.89 -5.50 4.01
C THR A 115 6.62 -4.31 4.64
N THR A 116 6.17 -3.08 4.42
CA THR A 116 6.76 -1.87 5.05
C THR A 116 6.53 -1.76 6.55
N LYS A 117 5.61 -2.56 7.10
CA LYS A 117 5.31 -2.61 8.54
C LYS A 117 6.08 -3.70 9.28
N ALA A 118 6.80 -4.56 8.57
CA ALA A 118 7.52 -5.68 9.18
C ALA A 118 8.79 -5.19 9.89
N THR A 119 8.93 -5.55 11.17
CA THR A 119 10.08 -5.15 12.02
C THR A 119 10.84 -6.32 12.63
N GLY A 120 10.24 -7.51 12.68
CA GLY A 120 10.79 -8.68 13.39
C GLY A 120 11.94 -9.40 12.70
N GLY A 121 12.23 -9.07 11.44
CA GLY A 121 13.26 -9.73 10.63
C GLY A 121 12.69 -10.72 9.60
N MET A 122 13.58 -11.35 8.84
CA MET A 122 13.28 -12.38 7.85
C MET A 122 14.01 -13.66 8.26
N ASN A 123 13.27 -14.74 8.49
CA ASN A 123 13.86 -16.02 8.84
C ASN A 123 14.56 -16.62 7.61
N ALA A 124 15.75 -17.16 7.82
CA ALA A 124 16.52 -17.92 6.85
C ALA A 124 17.49 -18.83 7.62
N ALA A 125 17.78 -20.01 7.06
CA ALA A 125 18.70 -20.98 7.66
C ALA A 125 19.95 -21.17 6.77
N GLU A 126 21.03 -21.65 7.38
CA GLU A 126 22.34 -21.87 6.73
C GLU A 126 22.92 -20.64 6.02
N THR A 127 22.63 -19.45 6.52
CA THR A 127 23.09 -18.20 5.90
C THR A 127 24.57 -17.95 6.18
N HIS A 128 25.24 -17.22 5.28
CA HIS A 128 26.60 -16.77 5.51
C HIS A 128 26.69 -15.82 6.74
N TYR A 129 25.65 -15.03 7.01
CA TYR A 129 25.55 -14.18 8.21
C TYR A 129 25.56 -15.00 9.51
N GLN A 130 24.81 -16.10 9.56
CA GLN A 130 24.82 -17.02 10.71
C GLN A 130 26.22 -17.63 10.90
N LYS A 131 26.84 -18.09 9.81
CA LYS A 131 28.20 -18.65 9.83
C LYS A 131 29.24 -17.66 10.34
N GLU A 132 29.19 -16.40 9.90
CA GLU A 132 30.09 -15.33 10.37
C GLU A 132 29.92 -15.02 11.85
N GLN A 133 28.72 -15.22 12.40
CA GLN A 133 28.40 -15.04 13.81
C GLN A 133 28.59 -16.31 14.65
N GLY A 134 29.02 -17.43 14.04
CA GLY A 134 29.19 -18.71 14.73
C GLY A 134 27.88 -19.36 15.17
N ILE A 135 26.77 -19.02 14.51
CA ILE A 135 25.44 -19.61 14.74
C ILE A 135 25.34 -20.87 13.88
N GLU A 136 25.22 -22.03 14.53
CA GLU A 136 24.93 -23.30 13.86
C GLU A 136 23.42 -23.44 13.67
N ASP A 137 22.98 -23.63 12.43
CA ASP A 137 21.59 -23.78 12.01
C ASP A 137 21.55 -24.69 10.77
N THR A 138 20.43 -25.39 10.53
CA THR A 138 20.25 -26.23 9.33
C THR A 138 18.89 -26.03 8.68
N VAL A 139 18.81 -26.28 7.37
CA VAL A 139 17.54 -26.21 6.64
C VAL A 139 16.54 -27.23 7.19
N GLU A 140 17.00 -28.41 7.59
CA GLU A 140 16.15 -29.45 8.18
C GLU A 140 15.50 -28.98 9.49
N GLN A 141 16.27 -28.35 10.38
CA GLN A 141 15.74 -27.79 11.63
C GLN A 141 14.72 -26.69 11.34
N PHE A 142 15.03 -25.79 10.40
CA PHE A 142 14.11 -24.73 9.99
C PHE A 142 12.78 -25.27 9.43
N VAL A 143 12.83 -26.35 8.65
CA VAL A 143 11.63 -27.03 8.13
C VAL A 143 10.86 -27.70 9.25
N GLU A 144 11.52 -28.41 10.16
CA GLU A 144 10.88 -29.07 11.31
C GLU A 144 10.15 -28.06 12.21
N ASP A 145 10.83 -26.97 12.59
CA ASP A 145 10.25 -25.87 13.38
C ASP A 145 9.05 -25.24 12.68
N THR A 146 9.13 -25.05 11.35
CA THR A 146 8.05 -24.48 10.55
C THR A 146 6.84 -25.41 10.51
N MET A 147 7.06 -26.72 10.35
CA MET A 147 6.01 -27.73 10.35
C MET A 147 5.36 -27.87 11.73
N GLU A 148 6.16 -27.86 12.80
CA GLU A 148 5.66 -27.90 14.17
C GLU A 148 4.83 -26.66 14.51
N GLY A 149 5.34 -25.46 14.22
CA GLY A 149 4.62 -24.20 14.42
C GLY A 149 3.33 -24.11 13.60
N GLY A 150 3.29 -24.76 12.43
CA GLY A 150 2.11 -24.91 11.58
C GLY A 150 1.16 -26.03 11.99
N HIS A 151 1.41 -26.71 13.12
CA HIS A 151 0.65 -27.87 13.61
C HIS A 151 0.57 -29.01 12.59
N GLN A 152 1.62 -29.20 11.77
CA GLN A 152 1.70 -30.22 10.72
C GLN A 152 0.61 -30.09 9.64
N LEU A 153 0.04 -28.90 9.47
CA LEU A 153 -0.96 -28.60 8.43
C LEU A 153 -0.36 -27.97 7.17
N ASN A 154 0.91 -27.60 7.21
CA ASN A 154 1.62 -27.06 6.06
C ASN A 154 1.78 -28.16 5.00
N ASP A 155 1.71 -27.77 3.73
CA ASP A 155 2.05 -28.68 2.63
C ASP A 155 3.56 -28.97 2.62
N ARG A 156 3.94 -30.21 2.35
CA ARG A 156 5.32 -30.69 2.44
C ARG A 156 5.90 -31.01 1.07
#